data_AF-A0A949ZFE1-F1
#
_entry.id   AF-A0A949ZFE1-F1
#
_cell.length_a   1.000
_cell.length_b   1.000
_cell.length_c   1.000
_cell.angle_alpha   90.00
_cell.angle_beta   90.00
_cell.angle_gamma   90.00
#
_symmetry.space_group_name_H-M   'P 1'
#
loop_
_entity.id
_entity.type
_entity.pdbx_description
1 polymer ?
#
loop_
_entity_poly.entity_id
_entity_poly.type
_entity_poly.pdbx_seq_one_letter_code
_entity_poly.pdbx_strand_id
1 'polypeptide(L)'
;MSLPGLRPDTLRSLVVISGSAELAVGLRDRLPREMVVVIDARLDETEEAVAACRPFPWAIATDARPLAPSARRGPTIVLQHAQGAAGELGVIAWQRFADLASRLQHMLGADVDGMRLAPGLGVELPGGELVNSAALQALVSVHPDGVTGRQSDFRAAARALRTRSSPWRLHLDREAAVMRLAPVSSS
;
A
#
# COMPACT_ATOMS: atom_id res chain seq x y z
N MET A 1 -7.64 -20.72 11.76
CA MET A 1 -7.10 -21.79 10.90
C MET A 1 -5.88 -21.22 10.21
N SER A 2 -4.68 -21.51 10.71
CA SER A 2 -3.43 -20.94 10.20
C SER A 2 -2.93 -21.78 9.04
N LEU A 3 -2.69 -21.15 7.88
CA LEU A 3 -2.04 -21.79 6.75
C LEU A 3 -0.58 -22.10 7.13
N PRO A 4 -0.09 -23.35 6.96
CA PRO A 4 1.29 -23.67 7.30
C PRO A 4 2.25 -22.97 6.33
N GLY A 5 3.12 -22.11 6.85
CA GLY A 5 4.24 -21.50 6.12
C GLY A 5 4.26 -19.96 6.06
N LEU A 6 3.15 -19.28 6.39
CA LEU A 6 3.10 -17.81 6.42
C LEU A 6 2.94 -17.34 7.87
N ARG A 7 3.96 -16.63 8.40
CA ARG A 7 3.76 -15.87 9.64
C ARG A 7 2.86 -14.68 9.30
N PRO A 8 1.68 -14.50 9.94
CA PRO A 8 0.82 -13.34 9.71
C PRO A 8 1.57 -12.02 9.83
N ASP A 9 2.61 -12.02 10.65
CA ASP A 9 3.52 -10.93 10.99
C ASP A 9 4.35 -10.42 9.79
N THR A 10 4.45 -11.18 8.69
CA THR A 10 5.20 -10.79 7.49
C THR A 10 4.31 -10.44 6.30
N LEU A 11 3.00 -10.66 6.40
CA LEU A 11 2.06 -10.33 5.33
C LEU A 11 1.73 -8.83 5.33
N ARG A 12 1.55 -8.28 4.13
CA ARG A 12 1.02 -6.92 3.94
C ARG A 12 -0.32 -6.80 4.62
N SER A 13 -0.54 -5.70 5.33
CA SER A 13 -1.80 -5.43 6.02
C SER A 13 -2.61 -4.37 5.28
N LEU A 14 -3.87 -4.68 4.97
CA LEU A 14 -4.91 -3.73 4.55
C LEU A 14 -5.81 -3.46 5.75
N VAL A 15 -5.77 -2.24 6.28
CA VAL A 15 -6.69 -1.82 7.35
C VAL A 15 -7.96 -1.27 6.71
N VAL A 16 -9.11 -1.80 7.10
CA VAL A 16 -10.42 -1.36 6.64
C VAL A 16 -11.10 -0.64 7.79
N ILE A 17 -11.36 0.65 7.62
CA ILE A 17 -12.01 1.49 8.63
C ILE A 17 -13.42 1.78 8.15
N SER A 18 -14.41 1.15 8.76
CA SER A 18 -15.81 1.34 8.42
C SER A 18 -16.73 1.19 9.61
N GLY A 19 -17.89 1.86 9.56
CA GLY A 19 -18.96 1.70 10.54
C GLY A 19 -19.59 0.31 10.55
N SER A 20 -19.42 -0.49 9.49
CA SER A 20 -19.88 -1.88 9.41
C SER A 20 -18.75 -2.84 9.02
N ALA A 21 -18.90 -4.11 9.36
CA ALA A 21 -17.95 -5.16 8.98
C ALA A 21 -18.07 -5.58 7.49
N GLU A 22 -19.11 -5.14 6.79
CA GLU A 22 -19.44 -5.61 5.43
C GLU A 22 -18.30 -5.32 4.43
N LEU A 23 -17.70 -4.13 4.53
CA LEU A 23 -16.59 -3.74 3.66
C LEU A 23 -15.39 -4.67 3.86
N ALA A 24 -15.01 -4.94 5.11
CA ALA A 24 -13.88 -5.80 5.45
C ALA A 24 -14.14 -7.26 5.03
N VAL A 25 -15.35 -7.77 5.28
CA VAL A 25 -15.76 -9.12 4.86
C VAL A 25 -15.71 -9.25 3.33
N GLY A 26 -16.32 -8.30 2.61
CA GLY A 26 -16.31 -8.30 1.15
C GLY A 26 -14.89 -8.27 0.57
N LEU A 27 -13.98 -7.50 1.18
CA LEU A 27 -12.57 -7.47 0.75
C LEU A 27 -11.85 -8.78 1.06
N ARG A 28 -12.08 -9.42 2.21
CA ARG A 28 -11.50 -10.75 2.53
C ARG A 28 -11.91 -11.84 1.54
N ASP A 29 -13.11 -11.75 1.00
CA ASP A 29 -13.64 -12.72 0.03
C ASP A 29 -13.10 -12.47 -1.38
N ARG A 30 -12.67 -11.25 -1.69
CA ARG A 30 -12.20 -10.87 -3.03
C ARG A 30 -10.69 -10.84 -3.18
N LEU A 31 -9.93 -10.66 -2.10
CA LEU A 31 -8.48 -10.50 -2.17
C LEU A 31 -7.75 -11.82 -1.89
N PRO A 32 -6.63 -12.09 -2.58
CA PRO A 32 -5.81 -13.26 -2.33
C PRO A 32 -5.21 -13.21 -0.91
N ARG A 33 -5.56 -14.21 -0.08
CA ARG A 33 -5.21 -14.26 1.36
C ARG A 33 -3.71 -14.44 1.60
N GLU A 34 -3.01 -14.99 0.62
CA GLU A 34 -1.56 -15.14 0.59
C GLU A 34 -0.84 -13.80 0.33
N MET A 35 -1.54 -12.81 -0.23
CA MET A 35 -0.94 -11.51 -0.58
C MET A 35 -1.18 -10.42 0.46
N VAL A 36 -2.32 -10.47 1.16
CA VAL A 36 -2.74 -9.40 2.07
C VAL A 36 -3.63 -9.92 3.20
N VAL A 37 -3.39 -9.41 4.40
CA VAL A 37 -4.25 -9.59 5.57
C VAL A 37 -5.18 -8.40 5.69
N VAL A 38 -6.48 -8.65 5.80
CA VAL A 38 -7.50 -7.60 5.97
C VAL A 38 -7.86 -7.46 7.44
N ILE A 39 -7.53 -6.30 8.02
CA ILE A 39 -7.84 -5.92 9.39
C ILE A 39 -9.11 -5.08 9.36
N ASP A 40 -10.14 -5.50 10.11
CA ASP A 40 -11.38 -4.73 10.27
C ASP A 40 -11.20 -3.84 11.51
N ALA A 41 -11.52 -2.56 11.38
CA ALA A 41 -11.42 -1.59 12.46
C ALA A 41 -12.58 -0.58 12.39
N ARG A 42 -13.01 -0.12 13.55
CA ARG A 42 -13.90 1.03 13.72
C ARG A 42 -13.09 2.31 13.78
N LEU A 43 -13.78 3.46 13.70
CA LEU A 43 -13.13 4.76 13.64
C LEU A 43 -12.30 5.04 14.93
N ASP A 44 -12.82 4.67 16.08
CA ASP A 44 -12.19 4.77 17.40
C ASP A 44 -11.02 3.77 17.60
N GLU A 45 -11.00 2.68 16.84
CA GLU A 45 -9.93 1.66 16.86
C GLU A 45 -8.78 1.99 15.88
N THR A 46 -8.91 3.05 15.08
CA THR A 46 -7.99 3.37 13.96
C THR A 46 -6.53 3.41 14.41
N GLU A 47 -6.24 4.06 15.54
CA GLU A 47 -4.86 4.21 16.01
C GLU A 47 -4.24 2.87 16.40
N GLU A 48 -5.00 2.02 17.09
CA GLU A 48 -4.56 0.69 17.49
C GLU A 48 -4.33 -0.20 16.26
N ALA A 49 -5.28 -0.21 15.32
CA ALA A 49 -5.19 -1.00 14.10
C ALA A 49 -3.97 -0.59 13.24
N VAL A 50 -3.71 0.71 13.10
CA VAL A 50 -2.52 1.20 12.39
C VAL A 50 -1.24 0.84 13.14
N ALA A 51 -1.23 0.95 14.48
CA ALA A 51 -0.07 0.64 15.31
C ALA A 51 0.26 -0.86 15.37
N ALA A 52 -0.71 -1.73 15.11
CA ALA A 52 -0.51 -3.18 15.01
C ALA A 52 0.24 -3.59 13.73
N CYS A 53 0.18 -2.78 12.67
CA CYS A 53 0.86 -3.04 11.41
C CYS A 53 2.38 -2.81 11.53
N ARG A 54 3.17 -3.65 10.86
CA ARG A 54 4.64 -3.57 10.86
C ARG A 54 5.19 -3.54 9.42
N PRO A 55 6.08 -2.59 9.07
CA PRO A 55 6.38 -1.35 9.81
C PRO A 55 5.22 -0.35 9.79
N PHE A 56 4.35 -0.42 8.78
CA PHE A 56 3.15 0.39 8.56
C PHE A 56 2.10 -0.46 7.82
N PRO A 57 0.82 -0.07 7.79
CA PRO A 57 -0.13 -0.67 6.86
C PRO A 57 0.37 -0.54 5.42
N TRP A 58 0.10 -1.54 4.58
CA TRP A 58 0.34 -1.41 3.13
C TRP A 58 -0.69 -0.46 2.52
N ALA A 59 -1.95 -0.63 2.91
CA ALA A 59 -3.06 0.20 2.48
C ALA A 59 -4.09 0.40 3.58
N ILE A 60 -4.86 1.46 3.46
CA ILE A 60 -6.03 1.76 4.28
C ILE A 60 -7.21 2.00 3.35
N ALA A 61 -8.30 1.25 3.52
CA ALA A 61 -9.58 1.49 2.85
C ALA A 61 -10.59 2.03 3.87
N THR A 62 -11.24 3.15 3.58
CA THR A 62 -12.14 3.77 4.55
C THR A 62 -13.35 4.44 3.89
N ASP A 63 -14.51 4.29 4.50
CA ASP A 63 -15.70 5.11 4.26
C ASP A 63 -15.93 6.15 5.37
N ALA A 64 -15.18 6.06 6.47
CA ALA A 64 -15.29 6.94 7.61
C ALA A 64 -14.58 8.28 7.40
N ARG A 65 -15.15 9.34 7.99
CA ARG A 65 -14.56 10.69 8.03
C ARG A 65 -14.71 11.31 9.42
N PRO A 66 -13.72 12.10 9.89
CA PRO A 66 -12.38 12.30 9.31
C PRO A 66 -11.46 11.09 9.56
N LEU A 67 -10.50 10.85 8.65
CA LEU A 67 -9.48 9.81 8.86
C LEU A 67 -8.42 10.31 9.87
N ALA A 68 -8.07 9.47 10.85
CA ALA A 68 -7.08 9.83 11.87
C ALA A 68 -5.71 10.18 11.25
N PRO A 69 -4.96 11.16 11.79
CA PRO A 69 -3.63 11.52 11.27
C PRO A 69 -2.62 10.37 11.30
N SER A 70 -2.79 9.40 12.19
CA SER A 70 -1.98 8.18 12.29
C SER A 70 -2.04 7.33 11.01
N ALA A 71 -3.18 7.29 10.33
CA ALA A 71 -3.38 6.59 9.06
C ALA A 71 -2.50 7.14 7.92
N ARG A 72 -2.00 8.37 8.07
CA ARG A 72 -1.13 9.05 7.10
C ARG A 72 0.35 8.97 7.48
N ARG A 73 0.70 8.19 8.50
CA ARG A 73 2.09 7.98 8.89
C ARG A 73 2.69 6.87 8.02
N GLY A 74 3.81 7.18 7.39
CA GLY A 74 4.55 6.24 6.55
C GLY A 74 4.01 6.12 5.12
N PRO A 75 4.59 5.21 4.33
CA PRO A 75 4.30 5.04 2.91
C PRO A 75 3.07 4.14 2.72
N THR A 76 1.91 4.63 3.15
CA THR A 76 0.63 3.89 3.15
C THR A 76 -0.28 4.36 2.03
N ILE A 77 -0.87 3.43 1.28
CA ILE A 77 -1.86 3.77 0.24
C ILE A 77 -3.20 4.06 0.92
N VAL A 78 -3.76 5.24 0.72
CA VAL A 78 -5.07 5.61 1.30
C VAL A 78 -6.14 5.56 0.23
N LEU A 79 -7.12 4.69 0.40
CA LEU A 79 -8.30 4.56 -0.46
C LEU A 79 -9.55 5.02 0.31
N GLN A 80 -10.17 6.11 -0.13
CA GLN A 80 -11.28 6.73 0.61
C GLN A 80 -12.56 6.84 -0.21
N HIS A 81 -13.70 6.58 0.42
CA HIS A 81 -15.01 6.72 -0.22
C HIS A 81 -15.28 8.17 -0.61
N ALA A 82 -15.65 8.38 -1.88
CA ALA A 82 -15.87 9.70 -2.47
C ALA A 82 -17.30 10.19 -2.16
N GLN A 83 -17.50 10.76 -0.99
CA GLN A 83 -18.77 11.38 -0.59
C GLN A 83 -18.85 12.87 -0.97
N GLY A 84 -18.59 13.20 -2.25
CA GLY A 84 -18.79 14.55 -2.78
C GLY A 84 -17.76 15.62 -2.42
N ALA A 85 -16.71 15.30 -1.65
CA ALA A 85 -15.59 16.21 -1.39
C ALA A 85 -14.50 16.08 -2.47
N ALA A 86 -13.90 17.22 -2.86
CA ALA A 86 -12.77 17.26 -3.80
C ALA A 86 -11.61 16.38 -3.31
N GLY A 87 -10.95 15.72 -4.25
CA GLY A 87 -9.90 14.73 -3.98
C GLY A 87 -8.78 15.29 -3.12
N GLU A 88 -8.53 14.65 -1.99
CA GLU A 88 -7.38 14.98 -1.14
C GLU A 88 -6.09 14.46 -1.79
N LEU A 89 -5.02 15.26 -1.75
CA LEU A 89 -3.73 14.87 -2.33
C LEU A 89 -3.24 13.56 -1.75
N GLY A 90 -2.84 12.64 -2.63
CA GLY A 90 -2.35 11.32 -2.24
C GLY A 90 -3.41 10.35 -1.71
N VAL A 91 -4.70 10.68 -1.88
CA VAL A 91 -5.81 9.79 -1.55
C VAL A 91 -6.48 9.31 -2.83
N ILE A 92 -6.64 7.99 -2.94
CA ILE A 92 -7.31 7.34 -4.05
C ILE A 92 -8.81 7.24 -3.72
N ALA A 93 -9.62 8.00 -4.44
CA ALA A 93 -11.06 8.00 -4.27
C ALA A 93 -11.70 6.72 -4.83
N TRP A 94 -12.72 6.18 -4.15
CA TRP A 94 -13.58 5.12 -4.68
C TRP A 94 -15.05 5.42 -4.39
N GLN A 95 -15.97 4.97 -5.25
CA GLN A 95 -17.42 5.22 -5.09
C GLN A 95 -18.21 3.93 -4.86
N ARG A 96 -17.82 2.85 -5.55
CA ARG A 96 -18.49 1.55 -5.47
C ARG A 96 -17.51 0.51 -4.96
N PHE A 97 -18.03 -0.47 -4.22
CA PHE A 97 -17.24 -1.58 -3.69
C PHE A 97 -16.51 -2.35 -4.81
N ALA A 98 -17.16 -2.58 -5.95
CA ALA A 98 -16.55 -3.31 -7.08
C ALA A 98 -15.29 -2.60 -7.61
N ASP A 99 -15.30 -1.27 -7.67
CA ASP A 99 -14.16 -0.47 -8.12
C ASP A 99 -13.01 -0.56 -7.12
N LEU A 100 -13.32 -0.46 -5.83
CA LEU A 100 -12.35 -0.62 -4.75
C LEU A 100 -11.68 -2.01 -4.81
N ALA A 101 -12.48 -3.07 -4.89
CA ALA A 101 -11.99 -4.44 -4.91
C ALA A 101 -11.13 -4.72 -6.15
N SER A 102 -11.60 -4.32 -7.34
CA SER A 102 -10.86 -4.45 -8.60
C SER A 102 -9.53 -3.70 -8.54
N ARG A 103 -9.55 -2.47 -8.01
CA ARG A 103 -8.34 -1.67 -7.86
C ARG A 103 -7.34 -2.30 -6.89
N LEU A 104 -7.78 -2.80 -5.74
CA LEU A 104 -6.90 -3.51 -4.81
C LEU A 104 -6.32 -4.79 -5.41
N GLN A 105 -7.10 -5.56 -6.18
CA GLN A 105 -6.59 -6.72 -6.92
C GLN A 105 -5.51 -6.30 -7.92
N HIS A 106 -5.73 -5.23 -8.67
CA HIS A 106 -4.73 -4.70 -9.61
C HIS A 106 -3.45 -4.25 -8.89
N MET A 107 -3.58 -3.53 -7.77
CA MET A 107 -2.45 -3.10 -6.95
C MET A 107 -1.64 -4.28 -6.39
N LEU A 108 -2.30 -5.40 -6.07
CA LEU A 108 -1.64 -6.62 -5.60
C LEU A 108 -0.94 -7.38 -6.72
N GLY A 109 -1.46 -7.31 -7.94
CA GLY A 109 -0.89 -7.91 -9.15
C GLY A 109 0.03 -6.98 -9.95
N ALA A 110 0.41 -5.83 -9.41
CA ALA A 110 1.20 -4.83 -10.12
C ALA A 110 2.57 -5.36 -10.53
N ASP A 111 2.97 -5.02 -11.74
CA ASP A 111 4.27 -5.32 -12.35
C ASP A 111 4.85 -4.03 -12.93
N VAL A 112 6.05 -3.66 -12.48
CA VAL A 112 6.78 -2.48 -12.95
C VAL A 112 8.14 -2.94 -13.48
N ASP A 113 8.21 -3.18 -14.79
CA ASP A 113 9.39 -3.73 -15.49
C ASP A 113 10.00 -4.96 -14.80
N GLY A 114 9.16 -5.90 -14.35
CA GLY A 114 9.57 -7.11 -13.66
C GLY A 114 9.70 -6.95 -12.13
N MET A 115 9.46 -5.76 -11.57
CA MET A 115 9.28 -5.60 -10.12
C MET A 115 7.87 -5.99 -9.72
N ARG A 116 7.73 -6.99 -8.85
CA ARG A 116 6.42 -7.56 -8.48
C ARG A 116 6.30 -7.74 -6.97
N LEU A 117 5.08 -7.71 -6.45
CA LEU A 117 4.86 -8.04 -5.05
C LEU A 117 5.07 -9.54 -4.81
N ALA A 118 5.94 -9.87 -3.86
CA ALA A 118 6.13 -11.25 -3.39
C ALA A 118 5.26 -11.49 -2.14
N PRO A 119 4.46 -12.58 -2.08
CA PRO A 119 3.66 -12.95 -0.91
C PRO A 119 4.51 -13.00 0.37
N GLY A 120 4.23 -12.15 1.35
CA GLY A 120 4.90 -12.14 2.66
C GLY A 120 6.41 -11.82 2.67
N LEU A 121 6.99 -11.44 1.52
CA LEU A 121 8.45 -11.29 1.35
C LEU A 121 8.88 -9.89 0.88
N GLY A 122 7.93 -9.06 0.44
CA GLY A 122 8.20 -7.70 -0.02
C GLY A 122 8.00 -7.56 -1.53
N VAL A 123 9.03 -7.05 -2.22
CA VAL A 123 9.08 -6.89 -3.68
C VAL A 123 10.16 -7.79 -4.25
N GLU A 124 9.80 -8.62 -5.22
CA GLU A 124 10.74 -9.30 -6.09
C GLU A 124 11.18 -8.36 -7.21
N LEU A 125 12.48 -8.23 -7.41
CA LEU A 125 13.08 -7.42 -8.47
C LEU A 125 13.36 -8.26 -9.72
N PRO A 126 13.61 -7.62 -10.88
CA PRO A 126 14.13 -8.30 -12.05
C PRO A 126 15.40 -9.09 -11.70
N GLY A 127 15.39 -10.40 -11.96
CA GLY A 127 16.46 -11.31 -11.56
C GLY A 127 16.17 -12.14 -10.29
N GLY A 128 15.00 -11.99 -9.68
CA GLY A 128 14.52 -12.85 -8.59
C GLY A 128 14.95 -12.43 -7.19
N GLU A 129 15.61 -11.29 -7.04
CA GLU A 129 16.05 -10.81 -5.73
C GLU A 129 14.91 -10.18 -4.93
N LEU A 130 14.82 -10.50 -3.65
CA LEU A 130 13.78 -9.99 -2.76
C LEU A 130 14.22 -8.75 -1.97
N VAL A 131 13.35 -7.74 -1.95
CA VAL A 131 13.49 -6.52 -1.15
C VAL A 131 12.31 -6.40 -0.19
N ASN A 132 12.58 -6.61 1.10
CA ASN A 132 11.60 -6.36 2.15
C ASN A 132 11.54 -4.86 2.48
N SER A 133 10.65 -4.13 1.81
CA SER A 133 10.43 -2.70 2.02
C SER A 133 8.96 -2.34 1.83
N ALA A 134 8.29 -1.89 2.88
CA ALA A 134 6.89 -1.43 2.80
C ALA A 134 6.74 -0.26 1.81
N ALA A 135 7.70 0.66 1.80
CA ALA A 135 7.72 1.78 0.88
C ALA A 135 7.79 1.34 -0.59
N LEU A 136 8.64 0.35 -0.90
CA LEU A 136 8.76 -0.16 -2.27
C LEU A 136 7.51 -0.94 -2.69
N GLN A 137 6.92 -1.73 -1.77
CA GLN A 137 5.66 -2.41 -2.03
C GLN A 137 4.55 -1.43 -2.39
N ALA A 138 4.37 -0.37 -1.58
CA ALA A 138 3.37 0.65 -1.85
C ALA A 138 3.60 1.34 -3.20
N LEU A 139 4.85 1.69 -3.51
CA LEU A 139 5.22 2.34 -4.78
C LEU A 139 4.99 1.47 -6.01
N VAL A 140 5.33 0.18 -5.95
CA VAL A 140 5.05 -0.78 -7.05
C VAL A 140 3.54 -0.92 -7.23
N SER A 141 2.79 -1.04 -6.14
CA SER A 141 1.33 -1.20 -6.17
C SER A 141 0.59 -0.04 -6.84
N VAL A 142 1.09 1.19 -6.74
CA VAL A 142 0.38 2.38 -7.26
C VAL A 142 1.10 3.06 -8.41
N HIS A 143 2.13 2.44 -9.00
CA HIS A 143 2.80 3.02 -10.16
C HIS A 143 1.78 3.25 -11.30
N PRO A 144 1.77 4.43 -11.97
CA PRO A 144 2.72 5.55 -11.86
C PRO A 144 2.37 6.67 -10.85
N ASP A 145 1.27 6.56 -10.11
CA ASP A 145 0.67 7.66 -9.33
C ASP A 145 1.50 8.10 -8.11
N GLY A 146 2.12 7.16 -7.40
CA GLY A 146 2.97 7.42 -6.24
C GLY A 146 2.26 7.40 -4.88
N VAL A 147 3.06 7.50 -3.81
CA VAL A 147 2.62 7.36 -2.40
C VAL A 147 3.07 8.55 -1.57
N THR A 148 2.23 9.04 -0.67
CA THR A 148 2.60 10.10 0.29
C THR A 148 3.49 9.56 1.40
N GLY A 149 4.26 10.43 2.04
CA GLY A 149 5.09 10.06 3.19
C GLY A 149 6.30 10.95 3.35
N ARG A 150 7.05 10.80 4.45
CA ARG A 150 8.29 11.55 4.66
C ARG A 150 9.39 10.91 3.81
N GLN A 151 10.29 11.71 3.25
CA GLN A 151 11.43 11.17 2.48
C GLN A 151 12.27 10.15 3.28
N SER A 152 12.31 10.27 4.62
CA SER A 152 12.96 9.31 5.51
C SER A 152 12.41 7.90 5.37
N ASP A 153 11.10 7.77 5.15
CA ASP A 153 10.37 6.50 5.12
C ASP A 153 10.71 5.70 3.84
N PHE A 154 11.20 6.40 2.82
CA PHE A 154 11.59 5.85 1.53
C PHE A 154 13.08 5.51 1.42
N ARG A 155 13.90 5.81 2.45
CA ARG A 155 15.37 5.62 2.39
C ARG A 155 15.78 4.17 2.13
N ALA A 156 15.09 3.22 2.75
CA ALA A 156 15.37 1.79 2.56
C ALA A 156 15.10 1.34 1.12
N ALA A 157 13.97 1.77 0.54
CA ALA A 157 13.64 1.52 -0.86
C ALA A 157 14.67 2.18 -1.81
N ALA A 158 15.00 3.45 -1.59
CA ALA A 158 16.01 4.16 -2.40
C ALA A 158 17.39 3.49 -2.32
N ARG A 159 17.79 3.01 -1.14
CA ARG A 159 19.04 2.25 -0.98
C ARG A 159 18.97 0.94 -1.75
N ALA A 160 17.89 0.18 -1.61
CA ALA A 160 17.73 -1.12 -2.25
C ALA A 160 17.83 -1.03 -3.79
N LEU A 161 17.13 -0.07 -4.40
CA LEU A 161 17.17 0.17 -5.84
C LEU A 161 18.58 0.55 -6.32
N ARG A 162 19.27 1.44 -5.60
CA ARG A 162 20.65 1.86 -5.95
C ARG A 162 21.66 0.74 -5.84
N THR A 163 21.62 -0.05 -4.76
CA THR A 163 22.61 -1.13 -4.53
C THR A 163 22.54 -2.25 -5.57
N ARG A 164 21.43 -2.35 -6.28
CA ARG A 164 21.13 -3.43 -7.23
C ARG A 164 21.13 -2.95 -8.68
N SER A 165 21.63 -1.73 -8.90
CA SER A 165 21.68 -1.11 -10.24
C SER A 165 20.33 -1.14 -10.96
N SER A 166 19.24 -0.96 -10.22
CA SER A 166 17.90 -0.93 -10.81
C SER A 166 17.79 0.23 -11.81
N PRO A 167 17.14 0.03 -12.97
CA PRO A 167 16.83 1.13 -13.89
C PRO A 167 15.78 2.09 -13.32
N TRP A 168 15.29 1.84 -12.10
CA TRP A 168 14.33 2.66 -11.40
C TRP A 168 14.95 3.36 -10.20
N ARG A 169 14.51 4.60 -9.96
CA ARG A 169 14.84 5.41 -8.78
C ARG A 169 13.59 6.00 -8.17
N LEU A 170 13.73 6.44 -6.92
CA LEU A 170 12.67 7.21 -6.27
C LEU A 170 12.75 8.68 -6.69
N HIS A 171 11.61 9.27 -7.02
CA HIS A 171 11.46 10.67 -7.38
C HIS A 171 10.34 11.31 -6.55
N LEU A 172 10.64 12.44 -5.90
CA LEU A 172 9.63 13.24 -5.22
C LEU A 172 8.97 14.18 -6.22
N ASP A 173 7.70 13.91 -6.53
CA ASP A 173 6.83 14.88 -7.18
C ASP A 173 6.39 15.92 -6.14
N ARG A 174 6.86 17.15 -6.30
CA ARG A 174 6.59 18.24 -5.35
C ARG A 174 5.19 18.83 -5.51
N GLU A 175 4.62 18.78 -6.70
CA GLU A 175 3.28 19.33 -6.97
C GLU A 175 2.21 18.42 -6.36
N ALA A 176 2.35 17.11 -6.60
CA ALA A 176 1.44 16.11 -6.03
C ALA A 176 1.81 15.71 -4.59
N ALA A 177 2.95 16.16 -4.07
CA ALA A 177 3.48 15.81 -2.74
C ALA A 177 3.60 14.29 -2.50
N VAL A 178 3.99 13.54 -3.54
CA VAL A 178 4.12 12.08 -3.52
C VAL A 178 5.50 11.62 -3.94
N MET A 179 5.93 10.48 -3.40
CA MET A 179 7.08 9.73 -3.92
C MET A 179 6.62 8.81 -5.04
N ARG A 180 7.40 8.72 -6.13
CA ARG A 180 7.14 7.86 -7.29
C ARG A 180 8.35 7.01 -7.65
N LEU A 181 8.09 5.90 -8.34
CA LEU A 181 9.11 5.20 -9.13
C LEU A 181 9.25 5.93 -10.46
N ALA A 182 10.49 6.30 -10.80
CA ALA A 182 10.83 6.93 -12.08
C ALA A 182 12.04 6.23 -12.70
N PRO A 183 12.12 6.12 -14.04
CA PRO A 183 13.30 5.58 -14.69
C PRO A 183 14.52 6.45 -14.40
N VAL A 184 15.69 5.81 -14.31
CA VAL A 184 16.98 6.49 -14.35
C VAL A 184 17.16 6.98 -15.78
N SER A 185 17.13 8.29 -15.98
CA SER A 185 17.45 8.87 -17.29
C SER A 185 18.87 8.43 -17.68
N SER A 186 18.99 7.70 -18.79
CA SER A 186 20.28 7.45 -19.43
C SER A 186 20.79 8.79 -19.96
N SER A 187 21.82 9.33 -19.30
CA SER A 187 22.59 10.47 -19.77
C SER A 187 23.32 10.17 -21.07
#